data_AF-A0A8K0K9V0-F1
#
_entry.id   AF-A0A8K0K9V0-F1
#
_cell.length_a   1.000
_cell.length_b   1.000
_cell.length_c   1.000
_cell.angle_alpha   90.00
_cell.angle_beta   90.00
_cell.angle_gamma   90.00
#
_symmetry.space_group_name_H-M   'P 1'
#
loop_
_entity.id
_entity.type
_entity.pdbx_description
1 polymer ?
#
loop_
_entity_poly.entity_id
_entity_poly.type
_entity_poly.pdbx_seq_one_letter_code
_entity_poly.pdbx_strand_id
1 'polypeptide(L)' 'MDLFMAGSETTANTLGFTILLLLKNPEACRKAAEELDRVVGRDRTPSLSDRSRVLAGALGFELDGNSNHPIPDK' A
#
# COMPACT_ATOMS: atom_id res chain seq x y z
N MET A 1 -7.72 3.03 29.94
CA MET A 1 -8.13 2.36 28.68
C MET A 1 -7.95 3.30 27.48
N ASP A 2 -7.58 4.55 27.74
CA ASP A 2 -7.74 5.69 26.84
C ASP A 2 -6.70 5.74 25.72
N LEU A 3 -5.46 5.31 25.99
CA LEU A 3 -4.40 5.29 24.99
C LEU A 3 -4.67 4.28 23.87
N PHE A 4 -5.10 3.06 24.22
CA PHE A 4 -5.45 2.03 23.23
C PHE A 4 -6.67 2.46 22.43
N MET A 5 -7.69 3.02 23.09
CA MET A 5 -8.91 3.47 22.43
C MET A 5 -8.64 4.63 21.46
N ALA A 6 -7.84 5.63 21.88
CA ALA A 6 -7.43 6.74 21.03
C ALA A 6 -6.62 6.29 19.79
N GLY A 7 -5.72 5.32 19.98
CA GLY A 7 -4.95 4.73 18.87
C GLY A 7 -5.82 3.89 17.92
N SER A 8 -6.78 3.13 18.47
CA SER A 8 -7.69 2.30 17.68
C SER A 8 -8.65 3.13 16.84
N GLU A 9 -9.25 4.19 17.39
CA GLU A 9 -10.19 5.05 16.66
C GLU A 9 -9.52 5.73 15.46
N THR A 10 -8.36 6.33 15.68
CA THR A 10 -7.59 6.99 14.62
C THR A 10 -7.13 6.01 13.54
N THR A 11 -6.57 4.85 13.93
CA THR A 11 -6.12 3.83 12.98
C THR A 11 -7.28 3.24 12.17
N ALA A 12 -8.42 2.98 12.82
CA ALA A 12 -9.61 2.46 12.15
C ALA A 12 -10.15 3.48 11.11
N ASN A 13 -10.21 4.76 11.48
CA ASN A 13 -10.62 5.81 10.55
C ASN A 13 -9.65 5.92 9.37
N THR A 14 -8.34 5.92 9.62
CA THR A 14 -7.33 5.92 8.54
C THR A 14 -7.54 4.74 7.59
N LEU A 15 -7.66 3.52 8.11
CA LEU A 15 -7.86 2.33 7.27
C LEU A 15 -9.18 2.41 6.48
N GLY A 16 -10.25 2.89 7.10
CA GLY A 16 -11.54 3.10 6.43
C GLY A 16 -11.43 4.05 5.24
N PHE A 17 -10.76 5.20 5.42
CA PHE A 17 -10.51 6.13 4.32
C PHE A 17 -9.59 5.55 3.25
N THR A 18 -8.54 4.83 3.64
CA THR A 18 -7.62 4.17 2.69
C THR A 18 -8.38 3.19 1.81
N ILE A 19 -9.23 2.32 2.38
CA ILE A 19 -10.03 1.37 1.61
C ILE A 19 -10.98 2.11 0.67
N LEU A 20 -11.67 3.17 1.13
CA LEU A 20 -12.54 3.97 0.29
C LEU A 20 -11.81 4.60 -0.90
N LEU A 21 -10.60 5.12 -0.69
CA LEU A 21 -9.78 5.70 -1.74
C LEU A 21 -9.31 4.65 -2.76
N LEU A 22 -8.96 3.45 -2.31
CA LEU A 22 -8.58 2.34 -3.18
C LEU A 22 -9.78 1.84 -4.01
N LEU A 23 -10.98 1.77 -3.42
CA LEU A 23 -12.20 1.40 -4.15
C LEU A 23 -12.57 2.43 -5.23
N LYS A 24 -12.35 3.71 -4.98
CA LYS A 24 -12.59 4.78 -5.96
C LYS A 24 -11.52 4.85 -7.06
N ASN A 25 -10.34 4.29 -6.83
CA ASN A 25 -9.21 4.33 -7.76
C ASN A 25 -8.66 2.90 -7.99
N PRO A 26 -9.34 2.08 -8.82
CA PRO A 26 -8.91 0.71 -9.09
C PRO A 26 -7.46 0.60 -9.59
N GLU A 27 -6.99 1.59 -10.35
CA GLU A 27 -5.60 1.68 -10.80
C GLU A 27 -4.60 1.80 -9.64
N ALA A 28 -4.91 2.62 -8.63
CA ALA A 28 -4.09 2.74 -7.44
C ALA A 28 -4.09 1.42 -6.64
N CYS A 29 -5.24 0.74 -6.58
CA CYS A 29 -5.37 -0.56 -5.94
C CYS A 29 -4.53 -1.64 -6.64
N ARG A 30 -4.60 -1.71 -7.98
CA ARG A 30 -3.78 -2.61 -8.80
C ARG A 30 -2.29 -2.38 -8.57
N LYS A 31 -1.86 -1.12 -8.63
CA LYS A 31 -0.47 -0.72 -8.42
C LYS A 31 0.03 -1.07 -7.01
N ALA A 32 -0.79 -0.85 -5.98
CA ALA A 32 -0.46 -1.25 -4.62
C ALA A 32 -0.33 -2.78 -4.47
N ALA A 33 -1.17 -3.56 -5.15
CA ALA A 33 -1.09 -5.01 -5.15
C ALA A 33 0.15 -5.53 -5.89
N GLU A 34 0.47 -4.96 -7.05
CA GLU A 34 1.69 -5.28 -7.82
C GLU A 34 2.96 -4.97 -7.02
N GLU A 35 2.99 -3.84 -6.30
CA GLU A 35 4.10 -3.48 -5.43
C GLU A 35 4.26 -4.46 -4.27
N LEU A 36 3.14 -4.87 -3.67
CA LEU A 36 3.16 -5.88 -2.61
C LEU A 36 3.67 -7.22 -3.13
N ASP A 37 3.21 -7.65 -4.30
CA ASP A 37 3.70 -8.86 -4.98
C ASP A 37 5.19 -8.78 -5.30
N ARG A 38 5.69 -7.61 -5.71
CA ARG A 38 7.11 -7.37 -6.02
C ARG A 38 7.99 -7.40 -4.78
N VAL A 39 7.55 -6.78 -3.68
CA VAL A 39 8.36 -6.67 -2.46
C VAL A 39 8.26 -7.93 -1.60
N VAL A 40 7.06 -8.45 -1.39
CA VAL A 40 6.80 -9.56 -0.47
C VAL A 40 6.86 -10.91 -1.18
N GLY A 41 6.45 -10.96 -2.45
CA GLY A 41 6.20 -12.21 -3.18
C GLY A 41 4.81 -12.77 -2.91
N ARG A 42 4.40 -13.76 -3.71
CA ARG A 42 3.08 -14.44 -3.56
C ARG A 42 3.11 -15.69 -2.67
N ASP A 43 4.31 -16.14 -2.28
CA ASP A 43 4.51 -17.41 -1.60
C ASP A 43 4.35 -17.31 -0.07
N ARG A 44 4.22 -16.09 0.46
CA ARG A 44 4.10 -15.84 1.90
C ARG A 44 3.28 -14.59 2.22
N THR A 45 2.83 -14.48 3.46
CA THR A 45 2.16 -13.28 3.95
C THR A 45 3.15 -12.15 4.28
N PRO A 46 2.70 -10.88 4.23
CA PRO A 46 3.52 -9.74 4.65
C PRO A 46 3.92 -9.82 6.12
N SER A 47 5.12 -9.35 6.44
CA SER A 47 5.65 -9.30 7.80
C SER A 47 6.16 -7.90 8.14
N LEU A 48 6.39 -7.61 9.43
CA LEU A 48 6.97 -6.32 9.86
C LEU A 48 8.36 -6.07 9.27
N SER A 49 9.11 -7.12 8.93
CA SER A 49 10.41 -7.01 8.27
C SER A 49 10.31 -6.43 6.86
N ASP A 50 9.14 -6.50 6.22
CA ASP A 50 8.90 -5.94 4.89
C ASP A 50 8.60 -4.44 4.92
N ARG A 51 8.28 -3.87 6.10
CA ARG A 51 7.81 -2.49 6.24
C ARG A 51 8.72 -1.48 5.55
N SER A 52 10.03 -1.54 5.81
CA SER A 52 10.99 -0.59 5.22
C SER A 52 11.10 -0.74 3.71
N ARG A 53 10.94 -1.98 3.19
CA ARG A 53 11.02 -2.28 1.77
C ARG A 53 9.76 -1.81 1.03
N VAL A 54 8.58 -2.02 1.62
CA VAL A 54 7.29 -1.52 1.10
C VAL A 54 7.26 0.01 1.12
N LEU A 55 7.74 0.65 2.20
CA LEU A 55 7.82 2.12 2.26
C LEU A 55 8.81 2.71 1.24
N ALA A 56 9.98 2.10 1.08
CA ALA A 56 10.96 2.52 0.07
C ALA A 56 10.42 2.34 -1.35
N GLY A 57 9.69 1.25 -1.59
CA GLY A 57 9.03 0.99 -2.85
C GLY A 57 7.90 1.96 -3.18
N ALA A 58 7.09 2.35 -2.19
CA ALA A 58 6.06 3.38 -2.34
C ALA A 58 6.65 4.75 -2.75
N LEU A 59 7.81 5.14 -2.21
CA LEU A 59 8.52 6.35 -2.63
C LEU A 59 9.06 6.24 -4.07
N GLY A 60 9.54 5.06 -4.45
CA GLY A 60 9.93 4.78 -5.85
C GLY A 60 8.74 4.86 -6.82
N PHE A 61 7.55 4.46 -6.35
CA PHE A 61 6.31 4.50 -7.11
C PHE A 61 5.80 5.93 -7.37
N GLU A 62 5.93 6.85 -6.42
CA GLU A 62 5.58 8.26 -6.62
C GLU A 62 6.50 8.97 -7.63
N LEU A 63 7.77 8.56 -7.72
CA LEU A 63 8.71 9.07 -8.72
C LEU A 63 8.42 8.55 -10.13
N ASP A 64 7.90 7.33 -10.24
CA ASP A 64 7.51 6.71 -11.52
C ASP A 64 6.12 7.14 -12.01
N GLY A 65 5.23 7.54 -11.08
CA GLY A 65 3.83 7.92 -11.34
C GLY A 65 3.58 9.22 -12.12
N ASN A 66 4.62 10.01 -12.43
CA ASN A 66 4.51 11.18 -13.33
C ASN A 66 4.88 10.85 -14.80
N SER A 67 5.36 9.64 -15.07
CA SER A 67 5.50 9.12 -16.42
C SER A 67 4.30 8.23 -16.70
N ASN A 68 3.55 8.54 -17.77
CA ASN A 68 2.51 7.67 -18.33
C ASN A 68 3.15 6.41 -18.98
N HIS A 69 4.06 5.76 -18.27
CA HIS A 69 4.78 4.60 -18.74
C HIS A 69 3.92 3.36 -18.47
N PRO A 70 3.56 2.58 -19.51
CA PRO A 70 2.81 1.36 -19.31
C PRO A 70 3.66 0.41 -18.47
N ILE A 71 3.06 -0.14 -17.41
CA ILE A 71 3.64 -1.26 -16.68
C ILE A 71 3.80 -2.39 -17.70
N PRO A 72 5.02 -2.94 -17.92
CA PRO A 72 5.21 -3.96 -18.92
C PRO A 72 4.42 -5.21 -18.54
N ASP A 73 3.50 -5.62 -19.42
CA ASP A 73 2.88 -6.93 -19.36
C ASP A 73 3.97 -7.99 -19.46
N LYS A 74 3.90 -8.99 -18.56
CA LYS A 74 4.75 -10.18 -18.63
C LYS A 74 4.51 -10.97 -19.92
#